data_AF-A0A2E8U9M1-F1
#
_entry.id   AF-A0A2E8U9M1-F1
#
_cell.length_a   1.000
_cell.length_b   1.000
_cell.length_c   1.000
_cell.angle_alpha   90.00
_cell.angle_beta   90.00
_cell.angle_gamma   90.00
#
_symmetry.space_group_name_H-M   'P 1'
#
loop_
_entity.id
_entity.type
_entity.pdbx_description
1 polymer ?
#
loop_
_entity_poly.entity_id
_entity_poly.type
_entity_poly.pdbx_seq_one_letter_code
_entity_poly.pdbx_strand_id
1 'polypeptide(L)' 'MEFEKLPQNHPLEGYIKYPLIGVGAVVWRNNDILLVKRAKPPRLGQWSIPGGKQELGETIE' A
#
# COMPACT_ATOMS: atom_id res chain seq x y z
N MET A 1 -8.29 17.47 -9.11
CA MET A 1 -7.22 16.96 -8.22
C MET A 1 -5.92 17.45 -8.78
N GLU A 2 -5.38 18.54 -8.22
CA GLU A 2 -4.01 18.93 -8.52
C GLU A 2 -3.10 18.04 -7.68
N PHE A 3 -2.19 17.33 -8.34
CA PHE A 3 -1.09 16.69 -7.64
C PHE A 3 -0.19 17.82 -7.15
N GLU A 4 -0.17 18.05 -5.84
CA GLU A 4 0.76 18.97 -5.19
C GLU A 4 2.17 18.59 -5.66
N LYS A 5 2.82 19.50 -6.40
CA LYS A 5 4.16 19.23 -6.96
C LYS A 5 5.08 18.92 -5.79
N LEU A 6 5.67 17.72 -5.78
CA LEU A 6 6.65 17.33 -4.78
C LEU A 6 7.74 18.41 -4.70
N PRO A 7 8.14 18.86 -3.50
CA PRO A 7 9.18 19.87 -3.35
C PRO A 7 10.46 19.38 -4.03
N GLN A 8 11.03 20.22 -4.89
CA GLN A 8 12.09 19.88 -5.86
C GLN A 8 13.37 19.28 -5.25
N ASN A 9 13.54 19.34 -3.92
CA ASN A 9 14.77 18.99 -3.21
C ASN A 9 14.59 17.99 -2.07
N HIS A 10 13.50 17.23 -2.01
CA HIS A 10 13.41 16.12 -1.04
C HIS A 10 14.26 14.94 -1.54
N PRO A 11 15.19 14.38 -0.74
CA PRO A 11 15.93 13.19 -1.14
C PRO A 11 14.93 12.08 -1.50
N LEU A 12 14.96 11.64 -2.75
CA LEU A 12 14.05 10.64 -3.34
C LEU A 12 14.30 9.22 -2.78
N GLU A 13 15.12 9.08 -1.76
CA GLU A 13 15.57 7.81 -1.22
C GLU A 13 14.41 7.16 -0.46
N GLY A 14 13.72 6.24 -1.15
CA GLY A 14 12.50 5.58 -0.68
C GLY A 14 11.20 6.06 -1.36
N TYR A 15 11.25 7.04 -2.26
CA TYR A 15 10.10 7.46 -3.05
C TYR A 15 10.00 6.65 -4.36
N ILE A 16 8.80 6.14 -4.63
CA ILE A 16 8.53 5.44 -5.89
C ILE A 16 8.33 6.49 -6.98
N LYS A 17 9.02 6.32 -8.11
CA LYS A 17 9.03 7.26 -9.25
C LYS A 17 7.63 7.55 -9.82
N TYR A 18 6.67 6.67 -9.57
CA TYR A 18 5.28 6.77 -9.98
C TYR A 18 4.38 6.12 -8.92
N PRO A 19 3.09 6.53 -8.85
CA PRO A 19 2.11 5.85 -8.00
C PRO A 19 2.05 4.34 -8.31
N LEU A 20 1.93 3.52 -7.27
CA LEU A 20 1.65 2.09 -7.40
C LEU A 20 0.18 1.82 -7.07
N ILE A 21 -0.43 0.94 -7.83
CA ILE A 21 -1.78 0.44 -7.55
C ILE A 21 -1.68 -0.74 -6.60
N GLY A 22 -2.45 -0.69 -5.52
CA GLY A 22 -2.56 -1.76 -4.55
C GLY A 22 -4.01 -2.04 -4.21
N VAL A 23 -4.31 -3.30 -3.89
CA VAL A 23 -5.62 -3.76 -3.47
C VAL A 23 -5.51 -4.26 -2.03
N GLY A 24 -6.47 -3.87 -1.19
CA GLY A 24 -6.57 -4.31 0.20
C GLY A 24 -7.94 -4.93 0.47
N ALA A 25 -7.97 -5.89 1.38
CA ALA A 25 -9.20 -6.55 1.81
C ALA A 25 -9.43 -6.32 3.30
N VAL A 26 -10.62 -5.86 3.66
CA VAL A 26 -11.10 -5.84 5.05
C VAL A 26 -11.94 -7.08 5.26
N VAL A 27 -11.38 -8.08 5.93
CA VAL A 27 -12.08 -9.34 6.23
C VAL A 27 -12.66 -9.25 7.63
N TRP A 28 -13.99 -9.26 7.72
CA TRP A 28 -14.71 -9.28 9.00
C TRP A 28 -15.10 -10.70 9.41
N ARG A 29 -15.05 -10.95 10.72
CA ARG A 29 -15.71 -12.08 11.37
C ARG A 29 -16.34 -11.57 12.67
N ASN A 30 -17.67 -11.52 12.73
CA ASN A 30 -18.41 -10.93 13.84
C ASN A 30 -17.93 -9.48 14.11
N ASN A 31 -17.35 -9.24 15.28
CA ASN A 31 -16.84 -7.94 15.71
C ASN A 31 -15.32 -7.79 15.52
N ASP A 32 -14.67 -8.75 14.85
CA ASP A 32 -13.23 -8.80 14.64
C ASP A 32 -12.86 -8.55 13.17
N ILE A 33 -11.70 -7.92 12.95
CA ILE A 33 -11.09 -7.76 11.63
C ILE A 33 -9.78 -8.54 11.52
N LEU A 34 -9.52 -9.10 10.34
CA LEU A 34 -8.23 -9.72 10.05
C LEU A 34 -7.16 -8.65 9.82
N LEU A 35 -6.09 -8.72 10.61
CA LEU A 35 -4.87 -7.96 10.39
C LEU A 35 -3.69 -8.91 10.19
N VAL A 36 -2.72 -8.48 9.41
CA VAL A 36 -1.44 -9.18 9.18
C VAL A 36 -0.29 -8.34 9.72
N LYS A 37 0.68 -8.99 10.37
CA LYS A 37 1.93 -8.35 10.79
C LYS A 37 2.94 -8.44 9.66
N ARG A 38 3.38 -7.30 9.11
CA ARG A 38 4.22 -7.26 7.92
C ARG A 38 5.60 -7.86 8.17
N ALA A 39 6.02 -8.76 7.29
CA ALA A 39 7.34 -9.42 7.36
C ALA A 39 8.40 -8.78 6.45
N LYS A 40 8.03 -7.75 5.65
CA LYS A 40 8.94 -7.09 4.70
C LYS A 40 8.77 -5.57 4.75
N PRO A 41 9.85 -4.79 4.55
CA PRO A 41 9.75 -3.36 4.26
C PRO A 41 8.86 -3.08 3.02
N PRO A 42 8.24 -1.90 2.92
CA PRO A 42 8.17 -0.86 3.95
C PRO A 42 7.26 -1.28 5.12
N ARG A 43 7.39 -0.59 6.26
CA ARG A 43 6.59 -0.81 7.48
C ARG A 43 6.73 -2.23 8.06
N LEU A 44 7.94 -2.76 8.05
CA LEU A 44 8.28 -4.04 8.67
C LEU A 44 7.80 -4.08 10.14
N GLY A 45 7.17 -5.18 10.53
CA GLY A 45 6.69 -5.41 11.89
C GLY A 45 5.39 -4.69 12.27
N GLN A 46 4.88 -3.78 11.43
CA GLN A 46 3.61 -3.10 11.66
C GLN A 46 2.41 -3.97 11.26
N TRP A 47 1.27 -3.77 11.92
CA TRP A 47 0.00 -4.38 11.56
C TRP A 47 -0.66 -3.62 10.41
N SER A 48 -1.25 -4.35 9.46
CA SER A 48 -2.04 -3.78 8.36
C SER A 48 -3.19 -4.71 7.96
N ILE A 49 -4.13 -4.20 7.17
CA ILE A 49 -5.07 -5.08 6.46
C ILE A 49 -4.31 -5.97 5.44
N PRO A 50 -4.82 -7.18 5.13
CA PRO A 50 -4.34 -7.97 4.01
C PRO A 50 -4.41 -7.19 2.70
N GLY A 51 -3.42 -7.39 1.82
CA GLY A 51 -3.38 -6.72 0.52
C GLY A 51 -2.09 -6.95 -0.24
N GLY A 52 -2.03 -6.41 -1.45
CA GLY A 52 -0.92 -6.59 -2.39
C GLY A 52 -0.86 -5.53 -3.48
N LYS A 53 0.23 -5.54 -4.24
CA LYS A 53 0.39 -4.74 -5.46
C LYS A 53 -0.41 -5.43 -6.57
N GLN A 54 -1.12 -4.66 -7.38
CA GLN A 54 -1.70 -5.19 -8.62
C GLN A 54 -0.59 -5.35 -9.67
N GLU A 55 -0.62 -6.44 -10.43
CA GLU A 55 0.27 -6.66 -11.56
C GLU A 55 -0.34 -6.13 -12.88
N LEU A 56 0.52 -5.85 -13.85
CA LEU A 56 0.07 -5.28 -15.13
C LEU A 56 -0.87 -6.24 -15.86
N GLY A 57 -2.05 -5.75 -16.23
CA GLY A 57 -3.06 -6.52 -16.94
C GLY A 57 -4.03 -7.26 -16.03
N GLU A 58 -3.82 -7.28 -14.71
CA GLU A 58 -4.84 -7.74 -13.78
C GLU A 58 -6.03 -6.77 -13.81
N THR A 59 -7.24 -7.32 -13.88
CA THR A 59 -8.47 -6.59 -13.56
C THR A 59 -8.57 -6.39 -12.05
N ILE A 60 -9.45 -5.49 -11.63
CA ILE A 60 -9.82 -5.37 -10.21
C ILE A 60 -10.84 -6.45 -9.82
N GLU A 61 -11.51 -7.03 -10.81
CA GLU A 61 -12.62 -8.00 -10.71
C GLU A 61 -12.18 -9.40 -11.12
#